data_AF-A0A812LIR2-F1
#
_entry.id   AF-A0A812LIR2-F1
#
_cell.length_a   1.000
_cell.length_b   1.000
_cell.length_c   1.000
_cell.angle_alpha   90.00
_cell.angle_beta   90.00
_cell.angle_gamma   90.00
#
_symmetry.space_group_name_H-M   'P 1'
#
loop_
_entity.id
_entity.type
_entity.pdbx_description
1 polymer ?
#
loop_
_entity_poly.entity_id
_entity_poly.type
_entity_poly.pdbx_seq_one_letter_code
_entity_poly.pdbx_strand_id
1 'polypeptide(L)'
;AAAAERSLFGKIDIEGSEWGAFAAAHVSTLKKFRQLVVEFHSLQEVHKHPDYLKAMLKLQLAGFRVVHLHGNNNVPMFDTTDYKIPQVVEVTFDSSAQPIATCLQDQQMHPLDMPNIAGTAELPLAHLPSF
;
A
#
# COMPACT_ATOMS: atom_id res chain seq x y z
N ALA A 1 -19.90 2.69 -22.04
CA ALA A 1 -20.07 1.36 -21.44
C ALA A 1 -19.26 1.28 -20.16
N ALA A 2 -19.70 0.54 -19.13
CA ALA A 2 -18.87 0.31 -17.94
C ALA A 2 -17.68 -0.59 -18.31
N ALA A 3 -16.50 -0.33 -17.73
CA ALA A 3 -15.32 -1.18 -17.92
C ALA A 3 -15.61 -2.62 -17.43
N ALA A 4 -15.07 -3.61 -18.13
CA ALA A 4 -15.16 -5.02 -17.75
C ALA A 4 -14.39 -5.28 -16.45
N GLU A 5 -14.72 -6.38 -15.75
CA GLU A 5 -13.93 -6.81 -14.59
C GLU A 5 -12.46 -7.06 -14.99
N ARG A 6 -11.54 -6.68 -14.11
CA ARG A 6 -10.09 -6.88 -14.26
C ARG A 6 -9.50 -6.37 -15.58
N SER A 7 -10.12 -5.36 -16.19
CA SER A 7 -9.65 -4.75 -17.44
C SER A 7 -8.85 -3.46 -17.21
N LEU A 8 -8.81 -2.95 -15.97
CA LEU A 8 -8.17 -1.69 -15.64
C LEU A 8 -6.88 -1.87 -14.84
N PHE A 9 -5.94 -0.95 -15.07
CA PHE A 9 -4.82 -0.64 -14.19
C PHE A 9 -5.06 0.77 -13.61
N GLY A 10 -4.75 0.99 -12.34
CA GLY A 10 -4.91 2.29 -11.71
C GLY A 10 -3.68 2.69 -10.89
N LYS A 11 -3.27 3.96 -11.00
CA LYS A 11 -2.38 4.62 -10.03
C LYS A 11 -3.20 5.61 -9.20
N ILE A 12 -3.06 5.57 -7.88
CA ILE A 12 -3.78 6.45 -6.96
C ILE A 12 -2.79 7.06 -5.98
N ASP A 13 -2.86 8.37 -5.89
CA ASP A 13 -2.04 9.23 -5.04
C ASP A 13 -2.80 10.56 -4.98
N ILE A 14 -3.41 10.80 -3.83
CA ILE A 14 -4.37 11.88 -3.60
C ILE A 14 -4.18 12.45 -2.19
N GLU A 15 -2.92 12.54 -1.75
CA GLU A 15 -2.47 13.32 -0.59
C GLU A 15 -3.25 13.00 0.71
N GLY A 16 -3.39 11.71 1.05
CA GLY A 16 -4.03 11.24 2.28
C GLY A 16 -5.52 10.91 2.15
N SER A 17 -6.14 11.23 1.01
CA SER A 17 -7.53 10.87 0.76
C SER A 17 -7.72 9.41 0.33
N GLU A 18 -6.65 8.62 0.19
CA GLU A 18 -6.69 7.23 -0.30
C GLU A 18 -7.54 6.36 0.62
N TRP A 19 -7.31 6.46 1.93
CA TRP A 19 -7.97 5.64 2.93
C TRP A 19 -9.49 5.80 2.90
N GLY A 20 -9.96 7.05 2.89
CA GLY A 20 -11.38 7.36 2.79
C GLY A 20 -11.99 6.90 1.46
N ALA A 21 -11.28 7.14 0.35
CA ALA A 21 -11.72 6.73 -0.97
C ALA A 21 -11.93 5.21 -1.08
N PHE A 22 -10.96 4.41 -0.61
CA PHE A 22 -11.08 2.95 -0.63
C PHE A 22 -12.10 2.41 0.37
N ALA A 23 -12.21 3.00 1.56
CA ALA A 23 -13.22 2.60 2.53
C ALA A 23 -14.65 2.84 2.01
N ALA A 24 -14.88 3.95 1.30
CA ALA A 24 -16.16 4.31 0.70
C ALA A 24 -16.45 3.59 -0.63
N ALA A 25 -15.42 3.11 -1.34
CA ALA A 25 -15.59 2.49 -2.64
C ALA A 25 -16.47 1.23 -2.60
N HIS A 26 -17.33 1.09 -3.62
CA HIS A 26 -18.06 -0.15 -3.85
C HIS A 26 -17.12 -1.25 -4.36
N VAL A 27 -17.23 -2.45 -3.80
CA VAL A 27 -16.45 -3.63 -4.21
C VAL A 27 -16.58 -3.90 -5.72
N SER A 28 -17.78 -3.73 -6.29
CA SER A 28 -18.02 -3.89 -7.73
C SER A 28 -17.24 -2.90 -8.60
N THR A 29 -16.92 -1.71 -8.07
CA THR A 29 -16.05 -0.74 -8.76
C THR A 29 -14.60 -1.19 -8.68
N LEU A 30 -14.14 -1.60 -7.48
CA LEU A 30 -12.79 -2.10 -7.26
C LEU A 30 -12.48 -3.35 -8.11
N LYS A 31 -13.47 -4.22 -8.33
CA LYS A 31 -13.34 -5.42 -9.19
C LYS A 31 -13.07 -5.12 -10.67
N LYS A 32 -13.24 -3.88 -11.13
CA LYS A 32 -12.86 -3.47 -12.49
C LYS A 32 -11.35 -3.40 -12.69
N PHE A 33 -10.61 -3.18 -11.61
CA PHE A 33 -9.16 -3.09 -11.62
C PHE A 33 -8.54 -4.47 -11.43
N ARG A 34 -7.58 -4.81 -12.29
CA ARG A 34 -6.71 -5.98 -12.10
C ARG A 34 -5.59 -5.65 -11.14
N GLN A 35 -4.99 -4.48 -11.33
CA GLN A 35 -3.83 -3.99 -10.60
C GLN A 35 -4.07 -2.56 -10.13
N LEU A 36 -3.52 -2.25 -8.96
CA LEU A 36 -3.51 -0.90 -8.39
C LEU A 36 -2.10 -0.61 -7.86
N VAL A 37 -1.60 0.59 -8.15
CA VAL A 37 -0.41 1.15 -7.51
C VAL A 37 -0.89 2.33 -6.67
N VAL A 38 -0.65 2.28 -5.37
CA VAL A 38 -1.21 3.25 -4.43
C VAL A 38 -0.12 3.82 -3.56
N GLU A 39 -0.04 5.14 -3.49
CA GLU A 39 0.77 5.85 -2.50
C GLU A 39 -0.10 6.14 -1.27
N PHE A 40 0.12 5.42 -0.18
CA PHE A 40 -0.61 5.61 1.06
C PHE A 40 0.12 6.59 1.97
N HIS A 41 -0.57 7.66 2.35
CA HIS A 41 -0.02 8.70 3.20
C HIS A 41 -0.36 8.50 4.68
N SER A 42 0.43 9.14 5.54
CA SER A 42 0.14 9.34 6.97
C SER A 42 0.05 8.07 7.82
N LEU A 43 0.96 7.11 7.60
CA LEU A 43 1.01 5.85 8.38
C LEU A 43 1.35 6.09 9.86
N GLN A 44 2.02 7.19 10.20
CA GLN A 44 2.31 7.61 11.58
C GLN A 44 1.06 8.04 12.37
N GLU A 45 -0.07 8.31 11.71
CA GLU A 45 -1.30 8.72 12.38
C GLU A 45 -2.06 7.52 12.96
N VAL A 46 -1.50 6.92 14.01
CA VAL A 46 -2.03 5.68 14.65
C VAL A 46 -3.50 5.77 15.02
N HIS A 47 -3.97 6.95 15.44
CA HIS A 47 -5.38 7.19 15.77
C HIS A 47 -6.34 6.99 14.58
N LYS A 48 -5.86 7.04 13.33
CA LYS A 48 -6.63 6.78 12.11
C LYS A 48 -6.55 5.34 11.61
N HIS A 49 -5.70 4.49 12.19
CA HIS A 49 -5.52 3.10 11.77
C HIS A 49 -6.83 2.28 11.72
N PRO A 50 -7.84 2.50 12.61
CA PRO A 50 -9.14 1.83 12.45
C PRO A 50 -9.83 2.12 11.12
N ASP A 51 -9.63 3.31 10.54
CA ASP A 51 -10.17 3.65 9.22
C ASP A 51 -9.31 3.10 8.09
N TYR A 52 -7.99 3.07 8.28
CA TYR A 52 -7.06 2.45 7.30
C TYR A 52 -7.35 0.95 7.16
N LEU A 53 -7.65 0.28 8.26
CA LEU A 53 -8.07 -1.13 8.25
C LEU A 53 -9.33 -1.34 7.41
N LYS A 54 -10.32 -0.44 7.46
CA LYS A 54 -11.54 -0.54 6.63
C LYS A 54 -11.22 -0.49 5.14
N ALA A 55 -10.30 0.39 4.74
CA ALA A 55 -9.83 0.48 3.36
C ALA A 55 -9.15 -0.82 2.91
N MET A 56 -8.22 -1.34 3.73
CA MET A 56 -7.49 -2.57 3.42
C MET A 56 -8.42 -3.80 3.35
N LEU A 57 -9.40 -3.91 4.26
CA LEU A 57 -10.42 -4.95 4.21
C LEU A 57 -11.28 -4.84 2.94
N LYS A 58 -11.58 -3.62 2.47
CA LYS A 58 -12.32 -3.43 1.21
C LYS A 58 -11.51 -3.90 0.00
N LEU A 59 -10.22 -3.55 -0.06
CA LEU A 59 -9.30 -4.00 -1.11
C LEU A 59 -9.18 -5.53 -1.11
N GLN A 60 -9.00 -6.13 0.07
CA GLN A 60 -8.96 -7.58 0.24
C GLN A 60 -10.27 -8.26 -0.20
N LEU A 61 -11.43 -7.70 0.19
CA LEU A 61 -12.74 -8.20 -0.23
C LEU A 61 -12.96 -8.09 -1.75
N ALA A 62 -12.35 -7.08 -2.38
CA ALA A 62 -12.29 -6.95 -3.82
C ALA A 62 -11.27 -7.90 -4.48
N GLY A 63 -10.59 -8.75 -3.71
CA GLY A 63 -9.68 -9.79 -4.20
C GLY A 63 -8.25 -9.32 -4.44
N PHE A 64 -7.88 -8.11 -4.02
CA PHE A 64 -6.50 -7.63 -4.15
C PHE A 64 -5.57 -8.28 -3.14
N ARG A 65 -4.33 -8.48 -3.56
CA ARG A 65 -3.21 -8.94 -2.73
C ARG A 65 -2.04 -7.99 -2.96
N VAL A 66 -1.31 -7.69 -1.89
CA VAL A 66 -0.05 -6.93 -1.98
C VAL A 66 0.99 -7.82 -2.64
N VAL A 67 1.61 -7.33 -3.70
CA VAL A 67 2.72 -8.01 -4.39
C VAL A 67 4.05 -7.32 -4.20
N HIS A 68 4.03 -6.02 -3.90
CA HIS A 68 5.24 -5.25 -3.65
C HIS A 68 4.91 -4.02 -2.80
N LEU A 69 5.88 -3.59 -2.01
CA LEU A 69 5.85 -2.33 -1.28
C LEU A 69 7.22 -1.67 -1.29
N HIS A 70 7.25 -0.34 -1.35
CA HIS A 70 8.47 0.46 -1.26
C HIS A 70 8.18 1.75 -0.48
N GLY A 71 9.16 2.20 0.30
CA GLY A 71 9.00 3.38 1.15
C GLY A 71 9.28 4.66 0.37
N ASN A 72 8.39 5.65 0.46
CA ASN A 72 8.58 6.91 -0.25
C ASN A 72 9.51 7.83 0.56
N ASN A 73 10.71 8.08 0.03
CA ASN A 73 11.76 8.86 0.70
C ASN A 73 11.54 10.39 0.73
N ASN A 74 10.38 10.88 0.31
CA ASN A 74 9.98 12.28 0.52
C ASN A 74 9.72 12.60 2.00
N VAL A 75 9.38 11.58 2.80
CA VAL A 75 9.08 11.72 4.23
C VAL A 75 9.90 10.72 5.06
N PRO A 76 10.20 11.03 6.34
CA PRO A 76 11.01 10.15 7.17
C PRO A 76 10.26 8.87 7.57
N MET A 77 11.00 7.92 8.17
CA MET A 77 10.41 6.76 8.84
C MET A 77 9.54 7.19 10.03
N PHE A 78 8.49 6.44 10.31
CA PHE A 78 7.82 6.37 11.60
C PHE A 78 8.53 5.31 12.46
N ASP A 79 9.28 5.78 13.44
CA ASP A 79 10.15 4.96 14.29
C ASP A 79 9.53 4.86 15.68
N THR A 80 9.23 3.64 16.11
CA THR A 80 8.67 3.33 17.44
C THR A 80 9.59 2.36 18.17
N THR A 81 9.32 2.10 19.45
CA THR A 81 10.10 1.11 20.21
C THR A 81 10.02 -0.29 19.59
N ASP A 82 8.88 -0.64 18.96
CA ASP A 82 8.58 -2.01 18.54
C ASP A 82 8.74 -2.24 17.03
N TYR A 83 8.65 -1.17 16.23
CA TYR A 83 8.68 -1.25 14.77
C TYR A 83 9.08 0.06 14.10
N LYS A 84 9.54 -0.04 12.86
CA LYS A 84 10.00 1.07 12.04
C LYS A 84 9.46 0.93 10.62
N ILE A 85 8.56 1.81 10.22
CA ILE A 85 7.89 1.77 8.90
C ILE A 85 7.97 3.15 8.23
N PRO A 86 7.86 3.26 6.90
CA PRO A 86 7.81 4.57 6.24
C PRO A 86 6.50 5.30 6.59
N GLN A 87 6.52 6.63 6.64
CA GLN A 87 5.31 7.44 6.85
C GLN A 87 4.41 7.47 5.59
N VAL A 88 5.02 7.33 4.41
CA VAL A 88 4.33 7.18 3.12
C VAL A 88 4.89 5.93 2.45
N VAL A 89 4.01 5.04 2.00
CA VAL A 89 4.38 3.78 1.36
C VAL A 89 3.69 3.65 0.00
N GLU A 90 4.45 3.23 -1.00
CA GLU A 90 3.95 2.87 -2.31
C GLU A 90 3.68 1.37 -2.34
N VAL A 91 2.45 0.98 -2.65
CA VAL A 91 2.00 -0.41 -2.59
C VAL A 91 1.44 -0.82 -3.94
N THR A 92 1.97 -1.92 -4.48
CA THR A 92 1.41 -2.56 -5.67
C THR A 92 0.51 -3.71 -5.25
N PHE A 93 -0.72 -3.68 -5.76
CA PHE A 93 -1.71 -4.73 -5.60
C PHE A 93 -1.98 -5.44 -6.93
N ASP A 94 -2.17 -6.75 -6.88
CA ASP A 94 -2.63 -7.56 -8.00
C ASP A 94 -3.72 -8.53 -7.53
N SER A 95 -4.84 -8.56 -8.26
CA SER A 95 -5.96 -9.47 -7.98
C SER A 95 -5.75 -10.91 -8.44
N SER A 96 -4.72 -11.15 -9.25
CA SER A 96 -4.30 -12.46 -9.77
C SER A 96 -3.11 -13.08 -9.03
N ALA A 97 -2.46 -12.32 -8.14
CA ALA A 97 -1.36 -12.81 -7.32
C ALA A 97 -1.81 -13.94 -6.41
N GLN A 98 -0.90 -14.81 -5.95
CA GLN A 98 -1.21 -15.86 -4.97
C GLN A 98 -1.17 -15.30 -3.54
N PRO A 99 -1.83 -15.94 -2.55
CA PRO A 99 -1.68 -15.55 -1.16
C PRO A 99 -0.23 -15.72 -0.71
N ILE A 100 0.26 -14.80 0.12
CA ILE A 100 1.54 -14.99 0.80
C ILE A 100 1.37 -16.11 1.84
N ALA A 101 2.33 -17.03 1.91
CA ALA A 101 2.29 -18.15 2.85
C ALA A 101 2.64 -17.73 4.28
N THR A 102 3.49 -16.71 4.41
CA THR A 102 4.06 -16.22 5.66
C THR A 102 4.12 -14.70 5.64
N CYS A 103 3.77 -14.07 6.75
CA CYS A 103 4.04 -12.65 6.94
C CYS A 103 5.55 -12.44 7.04
N LEU A 104 6.05 -11.43 6.33
CA LEU A 104 7.45 -11.02 6.42
C LEU A 104 7.59 -9.93 7.47
N GLN A 105 8.65 -10.03 8.27
CA GLN A 105 8.95 -9.01 9.27
C GLN A 105 9.68 -7.80 8.64
N ASP A 106 10.56 -8.06 7.69
CA ASP A 106 11.35 -7.05 6.99
C ASP A 106 10.87 -6.84 5.55
N GLN A 107 10.93 -5.59 5.09
CA GLN A 107 10.72 -5.25 3.68
C GLN A 107 11.76 -5.94 2.79
N GLN A 108 11.32 -6.41 1.62
CA GLN A 108 12.18 -6.93 0.57
C GLN A 108 12.32 -5.90 -0.54
N MET A 109 13.56 -5.54 -0.89
CA MET A 109 13.84 -4.67 -2.04
C MET A 109 13.69 -5.44 -3.35
N HIS A 110 13.17 -4.76 -4.36
CA HIS A 110 13.12 -5.24 -5.73
C HIS A 110 14.23 -4.58 -6.58
N PRO A 111 14.81 -5.26 -7.59
CA PRO A 111 15.83 -4.66 -8.46
C PRO A 111 15.37 -3.42 -9.27
N LEU A 112 14.07 -3.16 -9.30
CA LEU A 112 13.48 -1.98 -9.97
C LEU A 112 13.12 -0.86 -8.98
N ASP A 113 13.34 -1.07 -7.68
CA ASP A 113 13.08 -0.03 -6.68
C ASP A 113 14.03 1.15 -6.89
N MET A 114 13.46 2.33 -6.81
CA MET A 114 14.15 3.60 -6.94
C MET A 114 13.56 4.56 -5.92
N PRO A 115 14.37 5.48 -5.36
CA PRO A 115 13.85 6.48 -4.45
C PRO A 115 12.85 7.40 -5.18
N ASN A 116 11.74 7.74 -4.53
CA ASN A 116 10.72 8.65 -5.08
C ASN A 116 11.32 10.03 -5.43
N ILE A 117 12.09 10.62 -4.52
CA ILE A 117 12.91 11.79 -4.81
C ILE A 117 14.26 11.31 -5.35
N ALA A 118 14.49 11.54 -6.64
CA ALA A 118 15.76 11.23 -7.27
C ALA A 118 16.91 12.03 -6.63
N GLY A 119 18.01 11.35 -6.33
CA GLY A 119 19.23 11.98 -5.78
C GLY A 119 19.25 12.15 -4.26
N THR A 120 18.16 11.83 -3.55
CA THR A 120 18.16 11.70 -2.09
C THR A 120 18.36 10.24 -1.69
N ALA A 121 18.83 10.02 -0.46
CA ALA A 121 19.06 8.68 0.06
C ALA A 121 17.74 7.87 0.11
N GLU A 122 17.86 6.57 -0.11
CA GLU A 122 16.78 5.61 0.11
C GLU A 122 16.42 5.53 1.59
N LEU A 123 15.16 5.23 1.90
CA LEU A 123 14.78 4.96 3.28
C LEU A 123 15.39 3.63 3.77
N PRO A 124 15.67 3.50 5.09
CA PRO A 124 15.95 2.19 5.68
C PRO A 124 14.78 1.22 5.43
N LEU A 125 15.07 -0.08 5.37
CA LEU A 125 14.05 -1.11 5.21
C LEU A 125 13.02 -1.03 6.35
N ALA A 126 11.74 -1.18 6.01
CA ALA A 126 10.70 -1.32 7.01
C ALA A 126 10.90 -2.61 7.83
N HIS A 127 10.65 -2.52 9.13
CA HIS A 127 10.72 -3.60 10.10
C HIS A 127 9.45 -3.59 10.96
N LEU A 128 8.70 -4.68 10.93
CA LEU A 128 7.50 -4.92 11.74
C LEU A 128 7.86 -5.59 13.07
N PRO A 129 6.99 -5.51 14.10
CA PRO A 129 7.24 -6.22 15.33
C PRO A 129 7.13 -7.74 15.10
N SER A 130 7.88 -8.53 15.87
CA SER A 130 7.73 -9.99 15.87
C SER A 130 6.38 -10.36 16.51
N PHE A 131 5.63 -11.25 15.85
CA PHE A 131 4.35 -11.79 16.32
C PHE A 131 4.51 -13.08 17.12
#